data_AF-A0A2B7WFT7-F1
#
_entry.id   AF-A0A2B7WFT7-F1
#
_cell.length_a   1.000
_cell.length_b   1.000
_cell.length_c   1.000
_cell.angle_alpha   90.00
_cell.angle_beta   90.00
_cell.angle_gamma   90.00
#
_symmetry.space_group_name_H-M   'P 1'
#
loop_
_entity.id
_entity.type
_entity.pdbx_description
1 polymer ?
#
loop_
_entity_poly.entity_id
_entity_poly.type
_entity_poly.pdbx_seq_one_letter_code
_entity_poly.pdbx_strand_id
1 'polypeptide(L)'
;MKRQGSNVADGPRLVDEYPQWFSPVFSNYVRNSATLPYDNLELMALIAPRGLLVIENTALDFLGPWSCYGCTLAVRVIFEALGDKDNPRMSQVSHGNHQYADLTAFLNKLLLRQSVSTDVFTTDGDFNFPAGEWIDWSPPVFP
;
A
#
# COMPACT_ATOMS: atom_id res chain seq x y z
N MET A 1 -8.11 -11.28 -6.72
CA MET A 1 -9.13 -10.22 -6.91
C MET A 1 -9.91 -10.34 -8.22
N LYS A 2 -9.41 -9.95 -9.41
CA LYS A 2 -10.24 -10.00 -10.64
C LYS A 2 -10.71 -11.40 -11.05
N ARG A 3 -9.83 -12.40 -10.92
CA ARG A 3 -10.18 -13.83 -11.11
C ARG A 3 -11.18 -14.36 -10.07
N GLN A 4 -11.39 -13.64 -8.98
CA GLN A 4 -12.36 -13.93 -7.92
C GLN A 4 -13.64 -13.07 -8.05
N GLY A 5 -13.82 -12.36 -9.17
CA GLY A 5 -15.06 -11.62 -9.49
C GLY A 5 -15.04 -10.12 -9.14
N SER A 6 -13.96 -9.58 -8.58
CA SER A 6 -13.88 -8.15 -8.22
C SER A 6 -13.62 -7.25 -9.44
N ASN A 7 -14.29 -6.09 -9.51
CA ASN A 7 -14.12 -5.09 -10.57
C ASN A 7 -12.91 -4.15 -10.34
N VAL A 8 -11.76 -4.74 -10.06
CA VAL A 8 -10.51 -4.01 -9.76
C VAL A 8 -9.79 -3.57 -11.05
N ALA A 9 -9.02 -2.49 -10.96
CA ALA A 9 -8.02 -2.14 -11.97
C ALA A 9 -6.82 -3.10 -11.86
N ASP A 10 -6.59 -3.92 -12.88
CA ASP A 10 -5.43 -4.81 -12.99
C ASP A 10 -4.45 -4.32 -14.05
N GLY A 11 -3.22 -4.86 -14.05
CA GLY A 11 -2.16 -4.49 -14.99
C GLY A 11 -2.62 -4.38 -16.45
N PRO A 12 -3.30 -5.38 -17.04
CA PRO A 12 -3.78 -5.31 -18.42
C PRO A 12 -4.72 -4.13 -18.66
N ARG A 13 -5.68 -3.91 -17.76
CA ARG A 13 -6.61 -2.79 -17.88
C ARG A 13 -5.89 -1.44 -17.78
N LEU A 14 -4.92 -1.32 -16.87
CA LEU A 14 -4.19 -0.08 -16.66
C LEU A 14 -3.33 0.32 -17.87
N VAL A 15 -2.66 -0.63 -18.53
CA VAL A 15 -1.88 -0.31 -19.74
C VAL A 15 -2.77 0.00 -20.95
N ASP A 16 -4.00 -0.54 -20.99
CA ASP A 16 -4.96 -0.27 -22.06
C ASP A 16 -5.66 1.08 -21.88
N GLU A 17 -6.15 1.38 -20.67
CA GLU A 17 -6.89 2.62 -20.37
C GLU A 17 -5.98 3.82 -20.08
N TYR A 18 -4.77 3.58 -19.56
CA TYR A 18 -3.82 4.62 -19.12
C TYR A 18 -2.37 4.33 -19.55
N PRO A 19 -2.09 4.16 -20.86
CA PRO A 19 -0.77 3.77 -21.37
C PRO A 19 0.36 4.75 -21.02
N GLN A 20 0.04 6.00 -20.69
CA GLN A 20 0.99 7.06 -20.36
C GLN A 20 1.53 7.00 -18.92
N TRP A 21 0.93 6.20 -18.03
CA TRP A 21 1.39 6.10 -16.64
C TRP A 21 2.61 5.21 -16.47
N PHE A 22 2.82 4.26 -17.38
CA PHE A 22 3.89 3.28 -17.30
C PHE A 22 4.80 3.35 -18.53
N SER A 23 6.04 2.90 -18.36
CA SER A 23 6.88 2.61 -19.52
C SER A 23 6.16 1.61 -20.45
N PRO A 24 6.22 1.78 -21.78
CA PRO A 24 5.65 0.80 -22.73
C PRO A 24 6.18 -0.63 -22.52
N VAL A 25 7.35 -0.78 -21.89
CA VAL A 25 7.93 -2.08 -21.54
C VAL A 25 7.06 -2.87 -20.54
N PHE A 26 6.29 -2.19 -19.68
CA PHE A 26 5.44 -2.85 -18.69
C PHE A 26 4.37 -3.74 -19.33
N SER A 27 3.88 -3.38 -20.52
CA SER A 27 2.90 -4.18 -21.28
C SER A 27 3.37 -5.60 -21.59
N ASN A 28 4.68 -5.87 -21.58
CA ASN A 28 5.24 -7.21 -21.75
C ASN A 28 4.95 -8.13 -20.55
N TYR A 29 4.66 -7.57 -19.37
CA TYR A 29 4.56 -8.30 -18.10
C TYR A 29 3.14 -8.36 -17.54
N VAL A 30 2.24 -7.47 -17.95
CA VAL A 30 0.92 -7.32 -17.31
C VAL A 30 0.02 -8.56 -17.36
N ARG A 31 0.24 -9.47 -18.33
CA ARG A 31 -0.49 -10.76 -18.41
C ARG A 31 0.05 -11.82 -17.45
N ASN A 32 1.28 -11.64 -16.96
CA ASN A 32 1.93 -12.52 -15.99
C ASN A 32 2.88 -11.72 -15.09
N SER A 33 2.32 -10.91 -14.19
CA SER A 33 3.09 -10.02 -13.31
C SER A 33 4.04 -10.76 -12.37
N ALA A 34 3.80 -12.04 -12.08
CA ALA A 34 4.67 -12.89 -11.27
C ALA A 34 6.08 -13.12 -11.88
N THR A 35 6.30 -12.69 -13.13
CA THR A 35 7.63 -12.70 -13.77
C THR A 35 8.46 -11.45 -13.47
N LEU A 36 7.85 -10.40 -12.91
CA LEU A 36 8.58 -9.22 -12.46
C LEU A 36 9.30 -9.54 -11.14
N PRO A 37 10.56 -9.09 -10.97
CA PRO A 37 11.30 -9.27 -9.73
C PRO A 37 10.96 -8.20 -8.68
N TYR A 38 9.80 -7.55 -8.81
CA TYR A 38 9.30 -6.51 -7.90
C TYR A 38 7.78 -6.33 -8.10
N ASP A 39 7.15 -5.74 -7.09
CA ASP A 39 5.78 -5.23 -7.06
C ASP A 39 5.77 -3.81 -6.45
N ASN A 40 4.58 -3.25 -6.22
CA ASN A 40 4.43 -1.93 -5.62
C ASN A 40 4.86 -1.88 -4.14
N LEU A 41 4.93 -3.02 -3.45
CA LEU A 41 5.43 -3.05 -2.08
C LEU A 41 6.91 -2.64 -2.04
N GLU A 42 7.75 -3.12 -2.97
CA GLU A 42 9.16 -2.73 -3.03
C GLU A 42 9.31 -1.26 -3.42
N LEU A 43 8.46 -0.76 -4.31
CA LEU A 43 8.42 0.66 -4.66
C LEU A 43 8.12 1.54 -3.44
N MET A 44 7.12 1.16 -2.64
CA MET A 44 6.81 1.84 -1.38
C MET A 44 7.94 1.68 -0.34
N ALA A 45 8.62 0.54 -0.32
CA ALA A 45 9.75 0.30 0.58
C ALA A 45 10.95 1.24 0.33
N LEU A 46 11.13 1.75 -0.89
CA LEU A 46 12.12 2.79 -1.21
C LEU A 46 11.90 4.11 -0.43
N ILE A 47 10.75 4.25 0.23
CA ILE A 47 10.45 5.40 1.07
C ILE A 47 11.15 5.31 2.42
N ALA A 48 11.39 4.11 2.94
CA ALA A 48 12.01 3.93 4.24
C ALA A 48 13.39 4.61 4.34
N PRO A 49 13.73 5.25 5.48
CA PRO A 49 12.93 5.45 6.70
C PRO A 49 12.15 6.79 6.71
N ARG A 50 11.86 7.38 5.54
CA ARG A 50 11.04 8.61 5.47
C ARG A 50 9.59 8.28 5.81
N GLY A 51 8.87 9.27 6.33
CA GLY A 51 7.45 9.09 6.65
C GLY A 51 6.63 8.69 5.43
N LEU A 52 5.80 7.66 5.59
CA LEU A 52 4.83 7.20 4.59
C LEU A 52 3.43 7.11 5.22
N LEU A 53 2.46 7.78 4.61
CA LEU A 53 1.03 7.66 4.90
C LEU A 53 0.30 7.27 3.62
N VAL A 54 -0.39 6.13 3.64
CA VAL A 54 -1.26 5.64 2.58
C VAL A 54 -2.71 5.95 2.95
N ILE A 55 -3.40 6.67 2.08
CA ILE A 55 -4.81 7.05 2.23
C ILE A 55 -5.58 6.36 1.12
N GLU A 56 -6.55 5.52 1.48
CA GLU A 56 -7.27 4.64 0.55
C GLU A 56 -8.78 4.66 0.78
N ASN A 57 -9.54 4.26 -0.23
CA ASN A 57 -11.01 4.26 -0.18
C ASN A 57 -11.59 2.88 -0.48
N THR A 58 -12.27 2.29 0.52
CA THR A 58 -12.88 0.96 0.42
C THR A 58 -14.19 0.93 -0.36
N ALA A 59 -14.83 2.09 -0.59
CA ALA A 59 -16.07 2.17 -1.36
C ALA A 59 -15.85 2.09 -2.88
N LEU A 60 -14.60 2.07 -3.34
CA LEU A 60 -14.23 2.05 -4.75
C LEU A 60 -13.51 0.76 -5.11
N ASP A 61 -14.26 -0.26 -5.53
CA ASP A 61 -13.73 -1.56 -5.96
C ASP A 61 -12.62 -1.43 -7.00
N PHE A 62 -12.72 -0.44 -7.89
CA PHE A 62 -11.71 -0.18 -8.92
C PHE A 62 -10.30 0.00 -8.35
N LEU A 63 -10.17 0.59 -7.15
CA LEU A 63 -8.89 0.82 -6.49
C LEU A 63 -8.26 -0.47 -5.94
N GLY A 64 -9.04 -1.54 -5.78
CA GLY A 64 -8.57 -2.78 -5.19
C GLY A 64 -8.15 -2.61 -3.72
N PRO A 65 -9.06 -2.19 -2.83
CA PRO A 65 -8.71 -1.87 -1.44
C PRO A 65 -8.08 -3.06 -0.68
N TRP A 66 -8.49 -4.30 -0.98
CA TRP A 66 -7.83 -5.51 -0.47
C TRP A 66 -6.36 -5.61 -0.90
N SER A 67 -6.06 -5.25 -2.16
CA SER A 67 -4.68 -5.19 -2.68
C SER A 67 -3.86 -4.16 -1.95
N CYS A 68 -4.41 -2.95 -1.82
CA CYS A 68 -3.71 -1.84 -1.18
C CYS A 68 -3.44 -2.15 0.30
N TYR A 69 -4.39 -2.77 0.99
CA TYR A 69 -4.20 -3.23 2.37
C TYR A 69 -3.04 -4.22 2.50
N GLY A 70 -3.07 -5.29 1.70
CA GLY A 70 -2.02 -6.31 1.70
C GLY A 70 -0.65 -5.77 1.32
N CYS A 71 -0.60 -4.91 0.31
CA CYS A 71 0.63 -4.28 -0.16
C CYS A 71 1.25 -3.41 0.94
N THR A 72 0.46 -2.54 1.59
CA THR A 72 0.93 -1.68 2.70
C THR A 72 1.31 -2.50 3.94
N LEU A 73 0.59 -3.61 4.21
CA LEU A 73 0.93 -4.53 5.29
C LEU A 73 2.32 -5.16 5.08
N ALA A 74 2.63 -5.60 3.86
CA ALA A 74 3.95 -6.12 3.52
C ALA A 74 5.07 -5.07 3.69
N VAL A 75 4.81 -3.82 3.32
CA VAL A 75 5.76 -2.71 3.53
C VAL A 75 6.01 -2.45 5.02
N ARG A 76 4.99 -2.60 5.87
CA ARG A 76 5.15 -2.45 7.33
C ARG A 76 6.18 -3.40 7.91
N VAL A 77 6.20 -4.65 7.44
CA VAL A 77 7.22 -5.62 7.84
C VAL A 77 8.64 -5.13 7.52
N ILE A 78 8.84 -4.43 6.40
CA ILE A 78 10.14 -3.85 6.01
C ILE A 78 10.53 -2.68 6.90
N PHE A 79 9.61 -1.76 7.18
CA PHE A 79 9.87 -0.62 8.07
C PHE A 79 10.15 -1.08 9.51
N GLU A 80 9.43 -2.08 10.01
CA GLU A 80 9.68 -2.69 11.32
C GLU A 80 11.08 -3.29 11.42
N ALA A 81 11.56 -3.95 10.36
CA ALA A 81 12.93 -4.47 10.27
C ALA A 81 13.99 -3.37 10.41
N LEU A 82 13.72 -2.20 9.84
CA LEU A 82 14.59 -1.02 9.87
C LEU A 82 14.45 -0.21 11.17
N GLY A 83 13.66 -0.68 12.15
CA GLY A 83 13.48 -0.04 13.45
C GLY A 83 12.42 1.08 13.47
N ASP A 84 11.62 1.24 12.41
CA ASP A 84 10.59 2.28 12.28
C ASP A 84 9.18 1.67 12.32
N LYS A 85 8.82 1.07 13.45
CA LYS A 85 7.56 0.32 13.64
C LYS A 85 6.28 1.14 13.51
N ASP A 86 6.41 2.46 13.64
CA ASP A 86 5.29 3.39 13.52
C ASP A 86 5.02 3.75 12.04
N ASN A 87 5.83 3.25 11.10
CA ASN A 87 5.67 3.41 9.66
C ASN A 87 5.58 2.05 8.94
N PRO A 88 5.00 2.01 7.74
CA PRO A 88 4.17 3.04 7.15
C PRO A 88 2.80 3.10 7.85
N ARG A 89 2.09 4.20 7.62
CA ARG A 89 0.74 4.41 8.14
C ARG A 89 -0.29 4.16 7.06
N MET A 90 -1.44 3.65 7.44
CA MET A 90 -2.57 3.38 6.54
C MET A 90 -3.85 3.91 7.17
N SER A 91 -4.58 4.73 6.44
CA SER A 91 -5.97 5.07 6.75
C SER A 91 -6.80 4.69 5.53
N GLN A 92 -7.54 3.59 5.63
CA GLN A 92 -8.32 3.04 4.53
C GLN A 92 -9.79 2.97 4.91
N VAL A 93 -10.60 3.93 4.47
CA VAL A 93 -12.01 4.02 4.88
C VAL A 93 -12.89 4.44 3.72
N SER A 94 -14.16 4.07 3.76
CA SER A 94 -15.18 4.54 2.83
C SER A 94 -15.42 6.04 2.97
N HIS A 95 -16.18 6.62 2.04
CA HIS A 95 -16.39 8.08 1.90
C HIS A 95 -16.60 8.83 3.23
N GLY A 96 -15.95 9.98 3.37
CA GLY A 96 -16.18 10.91 4.48
C GLY A 96 -14.94 11.73 4.82
N ASN A 97 -15.04 12.57 5.86
CA ASN A 97 -13.92 13.39 6.35
C ASN A 97 -13.02 12.65 7.36
N HIS A 98 -13.11 11.33 7.44
CA HIS A 98 -12.46 10.52 8.48
C HIS A 98 -10.93 10.56 8.42
N GLN A 99 -10.35 10.81 7.24
CA GLN A 99 -8.91 10.75 7.01
C GLN A 99 -8.19 12.09 7.21
N TYR A 100 -8.94 13.19 7.41
CA TYR A 100 -8.36 14.53 7.59
C TYR A 100 -7.53 14.63 8.88
N ALA A 101 -7.98 13.98 9.95
CA ALA A 101 -7.26 13.94 11.23
C ALA A 101 -5.92 13.20 11.09
N ASP A 102 -5.92 12.04 10.40
CA ASP A 102 -4.72 11.24 10.16
C ASP A 102 -3.69 11.99 9.30
N LEU A 103 -4.16 12.63 8.22
CA LEU A 103 -3.31 13.48 7.37
C LEU A 103 -2.73 14.64 8.17
N THR A 104 -3.54 15.34 8.95
CA THR A 104 -3.11 16.48 9.75
C THR A 104 -2.05 16.06 10.78
N ALA A 105 -2.28 14.96 11.50
CA ALA A 105 -1.32 14.42 12.45
C ALA A 105 0.01 14.03 11.76
N PHE A 106 -0.07 13.39 10.60
CA PHE A 106 1.11 13.02 9.82
C PHE A 106 1.92 14.24 9.38
N LEU A 107 1.27 15.28 8.84
CA LEU A 107 1.94 16.52 8.44
C LEU A 107 2.54 17.28 9.65
N ASN A 108 1.81 17.32 10.77
CA ASN A 108 2.30 17.95 12.00
C ASN A 108 3.56 17.26 12.54
N LYS A 109 3.61 15.93 12.51
CA LYS A 109 4.81 15.18 12.91
C LYS A 109 5.95 15.34 11.89
N LEU A 110 5.68 15.11 10.60
CA LEU A 110 6.71 15.03 9.57
C LEU A 110 7.29 16.40 9.18
N LEU A 111 6.43 17.39 8.93
CA LEU A 111 6.85 18.70 8.41
C LEU A 111 7.05 19.72 9.53
N LEU A 112 6.21 19.68 10.57
CA LEU A 112 6.24 20.68 11.65
C LEU A 112 6.98 20.20 12.91
N ARG A 113 7.44 18.93 12.93
CA ARG A 113 8.18 18.32 14.05
C ARG A 113 7.43 18.40 15.38
N GLN A 114 6.10 18.39 15.33
CA GLN A 114 5.27 18.39 16.53
C GLN A 114 5.24 16.99 17.15
N SER A 115 5.13 16.96 18.49
CA SER A 115 4.95 15.72 19.24
C SER A 115 3.48 15.29 19.20
N VAL A 116 3.07 14.68 18.08
CA VAL A 116 1.72 14.12 17.89
C VAL A 116 1.81 12.63 17.57
N SER A 117 0.85 11.85 18.08
CA SER A 117 0.72 10.45 17.68
C SER A 117 0.29 10.37 16.22
N THR A 118 0.84 9.40 15.52
CA THR A 118 0.52 9.12 14.13
C THR A 118 0.36 7.61 13.90
N ASP A 119 0.23 6.81 14.96
CA ASP A 119 0.04 5.36 14.84
C ASP A 119 -1.36 5.07 14.30
N VAL A 120 -1.45 5.00 12.96
CA VAL A 120 -2.68 4.69 12.25
C VAL A 120 -2.38 3.62 11.21
N PHE A 121 -3.05 2.49 11.37
CA PHE A 121 -3.07 1.40 10.40
C PHE A 121 -4.44 0.75 10.46
N THR A 122 -5.41 1.39 9.83
CA THR A 122 -6.82 1.03 9.93
C THR A 122 -7.41 0.78 8.55
N THR A 123 -8.37 -0.14 8.52
CA THR A 123 -9.25 -0.35 7.38
C THR A 123 -10.69 -0.56 7.87
N ASP A 124 -11.69 -0.01 7.17
CA ASP A 124 -13.10 -0.38 7.35
C ASP A 124 -13.55 -1.51 6.41
N GLY A 125 -12.63 -2.01 5.57
CA GLY A 125 -12.85 -3.18 4.75
C GLY A 125 -12.82 -4.45 5.60
N ASP A 126 -13.86 -5.26 5.49
CA ASP A 126 -13.91 -6.59 6.13
C ASP A 126 -13.06 -7.60 5.33
N PHE A 127 -11.74 -7.47 5.43
CA PHE A 127 -10.78 -8.29 4.69
C PHE A 127 -10.23 -9.41 5.57
N ASN A 128 -10.51 -10.66 5.20
CA ASN A 128 -9.72 -11.79 5.65
C ASN A 128 -8.46 -11.92 4.79
N PHE A 129 -7.44 -11.08 5.05
CA PHE A 129 -6.19 -11.06 4.28
C PHE A 129 -5.24 -12.19 4.75
N PRO A 130 -4.94 -13.21 3.93
CA PRO A 130 -4.07 -14.32 4.31
C PRO A 130 -2.60 -13.91 4.18
N ALA A 131 -2.07 -13.16 5.14
CA ALA A 131 -0.73 -12.56 5.05
C ALA A 131 0.37 -13.57 4.68
N GLY A 132 0.35 -14.78 5.24
CA GLY A 132 1.34 -15.82 4.95
C GLY A 132 1.31 -16.39 3.54
N GLU A 133 0.28 -16.12 2.73
CA GLU A 133 0.25 -16.48 1.30
C GLU A 133 0.96 -15.46 0.41
N TRP A 134 1.13 -14.21 0.90
CA TRP A 134 1.70 -13.09 0.14
C TRP A 134 3.03 -12.60 0.69
N ILE A 135 3.29 -12.86 1.97
CA ILE A 135 4.50 -12.50 2.70
C ILE A 135 5.09 -13.83 3.20
N ASP A 136 5.82 -14.52 2.32
CA ASP A 136 6.46 -15.81 2.59
C ASP A 136 7.93 -15.68 3.05
N TRP A 137 8.40 -14.44 3.18
CA TRP A 137 9.74 -14.08 3.63
C TRP A 137 9.73 -13.54 5.05
N SER A 138 10.88 -13.63 5.72
CA SER A 138 11.12 -12.98 7.01
C SER A 138 12.01 -11.76 6.82
N PRO A 139 11.72 -10.63 7.50
CA PRO A 139 12.59 -9.47 7.42
C PRO A 139 14.00 -9.81 7.93
N PRO A 140 15.05 -9.31 7.27
CA PRO A 140 16.42 -9.46 7.76
C PRO A 140 16.57 -8.70 9.10
N VAL A 141 17.36 -9.28 10.01
CA VAL A 141 17.76 -8.58 11.23
C VAL A 141 18.97 -7.71 10.90
N PHE A 142 18.79 -6.40 10.95
CA PHE A 142 19.90 -5.46 10.80
C PHE A 142 20.68 -5.34 12.13
N PRO A 143 22.02 -5.25 12.10
CA PRO A 143 22.86 -5.06 13.29
C PRO A 143 22.59 -3.77 14.06
#